data_AF-A0A151MS31-F1
#
_entry.id   AF-A0A151MS31-F1
#
_cell.length_a   1.000
_cell.length_b   1.000
_cell.length_c   1.000
_cell.angle_alpha   90.00
_cell.angle_beta   90.00
_cell.angle_gamma   90.00
#
_symmetry.space_group_name_H-M   'P 1'
#
loop_
_entity.id
_entity.type
_entity.pdbx_description
1 polymer ?
#
loop_
_entity_poly.entity_id
_entity_poly.type
_entity_poly.pdbx_seq_one_letter_code
_entity_poly.pdbx_strand_id
1 'polypeptide(L)'
;MTMVLIFLHTFWGILFFHGCETRHWWEIVAVVLTHLLVSGLTFFNPLYVSSLVPAYLLMVATAAWAYLLSGGSAQNLRRFLLCLRSGTTPQLGS
;
A
#
# COMPACT_ATOMS: atom_id res chain seq x y z
N MET A 1 -10.96 -11.81 0.08
CA MET A 1 -10.63 -11.57 1.50
C MET A 1 -9.16 -11.92 1.78
N THR A 2 -8.74 -13.19 1.65
CA THR A 2 -7.38 -13.65 2.03
C THR A 2 -6.23 -12.96 1.29
N MET A 3 -6.31 -12.76 -0.03
CA MET A 3 -5.25 -12.10 -0.80
C MET A 3 -4.96 -10.67 -0.31
N VAL A 4 -6.01 -9.89 -0.01
CA VAL A 4 -5.89 -8.51 0.50
C VAL A 4 -5.21 -8.51 1.87
N LEU A 5 -5.60 -9.43 2.75
CA LEU A 5 -5.00 -9.57 4.07
C LEU A 5 -3.52 -9.92 3.99
N ILE A 6 -3.14 -10.83 3.09
CA ILE A 6 -1.73 -11.21 2.88
C ILE A 6 -0.93 -9.98 2.42
N PHE A 7 -1.39 -9.26 1.39
CA PHE A 7 -0.70 -8.05 0.91
C PHE A 7 -0.58 -6.97 1.98
N LEU A 8 -1.67 -6.72 2.71
CA LEU A 8 -1.71 -5.74 3.79
C LEU A 8 -0.70 -6.08 4.89
N HIS A 9 -0.61 -7.36 5.27
CA HIS A 9 0.35 -7.84 6.26
C HIS A 9 1.80 -7.69 5.80
N THR A 10 2.08 -7.94 4.52
CA THR A 10 3.41 -7.69 3.94
C THR A 10 3.79 -6.21 4.02
N PHE A 11 2.87 -5.30 3.69
CA PHE A 11 3.13 -3.85 3.79
C PHE A 11 3.31 -3.39 5.24
N TRP A 12 2.53 -3.94 6.17
CA TRP A 12 2.69 -3.67 7.60
C TRP A 12 4.04 -4.08 8.15
N GLY A 13 4.59 -5.23 7.71
CA GLY A 13 5.94 -5.65 8.11
C GLY A 13 7.00 -4.63 7.70
N ILE A 14 6.90 -4.09 6.48
CA ILE A 14 7.82 -3.08 5.96
C ILE A 14 7.68 -1.76 6.75
N LEU A 15 6.45 -1.30 6.99
CA LEU A 15 6.18 -0.09 7.78
C LEU A 15 6.65 -0.23 9.23
N PHE A 16 6.44 -1.41 9.84
CA PHE A 16 6.87 -1.69 11.20
C PHE A 16 8.39 -1.63 11.32
N PHE A 17 9.10 -2.24 10.38
CA PHE A 17 10.57 -2.22 10.35
C PHE A 17 11.09 -0.80 10.14
N HIS A 18 10.48 -0.05 9.22
CA HIS A 18 10.84 1.35 8.97
C HIS A 18 10.61 2.22 10.20
N GLY A 19 9.45 2.11 10.86
CA GLY A 19 9.15 2.88 12.07
C GLY A 19 10.05 2.54 13.26
N CYS A 20 10.55 1.29 13.34
CA CYS A 20 11.57 0.90 14.31
C CYS A 20 12.93 1.57 14.01
N GLU A 21 13.33 1.61 12.74
CA GLU A 21 14.61 2.21 12.31
C GLU A 21 14.62 3.73 12.46
N THR A 22 13.53 4.40 12.11
CA THR A 22 13.41 5.87 12.19
C THR A 22 12.98 6.37 13.58
N ARG A 23 12.66 5.47 14.54
CA ARG A 23 12.08 5.78 15.86
C ARG A 23 10.75 6.53 15.81
N HIS A 24 10.03 6.44 14.70
CA HIS A 24 8.70 7.04 14.56
C HIS A 24 7.63 6.09 15.12
N TRP A 25 7.46 6.13 16.44
CA TRP A 25 6.46 5.34 17.17
C TRP A 25 5.02 5.49 16.64
N TRP A 26 4.71 6.64 16.03
CA TRP A 26 3.42 6.86 15.39
C TRP A 26 3.11 5.89 14.26
N GLU A 27 4.11 5.48 13.48
CA GLU A 27 3.95 4.54 12.36
C GLU A 27 3.66 3.14 12.88
N ILE A 28 4.35 2.75 13.96
CA ILE A 28 4.13 1.47 14.65
C ILE A 28 2.69 1.41 15.20
N VAL A 29 2.23 2.47 15.87
CA VAL A 29 0.86 2.55 16.40
C VAL A 29 -0.17 2.49 15.26
N ALA A 30 0.05 3.18 14.14
CA ALA A 30 -0.83 3.13 12.98
C ALA A 30 -0.93 1.73 12.36
N VAL A 31 0.18 1.00 12.27
CA VAL A 31 0.21 -0.40 11.81
C VAL A 31 -0.62 -1.30 12.72
N VAL A 32 -0.40 -1.23 14.04
CA VAL A 32 -1.15 -2.05 15.00
C VAL A 32 -2.64 -1.74 14.97
N LEU A 33 -3.00 -0.45 14.88
CA LEU A 33 -4.40 -0.03 14.84
C LEU A 33 -5.10 -0.50 13.56
N THR A 34 -4.45 -0.36 12.41
CA THR A 34 -5.00 -0.84 11.13
C THR A 34 -5.12 -2.37 11.10
N HIS A 35 -4.20 -3.08 11.77
CA HIS A 35 -4.27 -4.53 11.96
C HIS A 35 -5.48 -4.95 12.78
N LEU A 36 -5.71 -4.31 13.94
CA LEU A 36 -6.90 -4.57 14.77
C LEU A 36 -8.20 -4.21 14.04
N LEU A 37 -8.22 -3.09 13.32
CA LEU A 37 -9.36 -2.66 12.52
C LEU A 37 -9.75 -3.74 11.51
N VAL A 38 -8.80 -4.19 10.68
CA VAL A 38 -9.09 -5.23 9.67
C VAL A 38 -9.54 -6.55 10.28
N SER A 39 -8.94 -6.98 11.40
CA SER A 39 -9.40 -8.16 12.13
C SER A 39 -10.82 -7.98 12.68
N GLY A 40 -11.16 -6.82 13.22
CA GLY A 40 -12.50 -6.49 13.71
C GLY A 40 -13.54 -6.39 12.60
N LEU A 41 -13.18 -5.79 11.46
CA LEU A 41 -14.02 -5.73 10.26
C LEU A 41 -14.32 -7.11 9.67
N THR A 42 -13.42 -8.08 9.87
CA THR A 42 -13.65 -9.48 9.47
C THR A 42 -14.60 -10.19 10.44
N PHE A 43 -14.66 -9.77 11.71
CA PHE A 43 -15.56 -10.33 12.73
C PHE A 43 -17.01 -9.82 12.61
N PHE A 44 -17.21 -8.59 12.11
CA PHE A 44 -18.52 -7.99 11.82
C PHE A 44 -19.17 -8.53 10.52
N ASN A 45 -19.20 -9.86 10.36
CA ASN A 45 -19.60 -10.56 9.14
C ASN A 45 -21.12 -10.83 9.03
N PRO A 46 -21.96 -9.80 8.80
CA PRO A 46 -23.08 -9.97 7.88
C PRO A 46 -23.01 -9.05 6.64
N LEU A 47 -22.11 -8.06 6.60
CA LEU A 47 -21.99 -7.09 5.49
C LEU A 47 -20.69 -7.30 4.70
N TYR A 48 -20.64 -8.37 3.90
CA TYR A 48 -19.48 -8.75 3.10
C TYR A 48 -18.93 -7.61 2.21
N VAL A 49 -19.83 -6.79 1.65
CA VAL A 49 -19.48 -5.62 0.83
C VAL A 49 -18.89 -4.49 1.67
N SER A 50 -19.42 -4.27 2.88
CA SER A 50 -18.98 -3.18 3.76
C SER A 50 -17.60 -3.43 4.35
N SER A 51 -17.15 -4.68 4.43
CA SER A 51 -15.80 -5.02 4.92
C SER A 51 -14.76 -5.01 3.78
N LEU A 52 -15.20 -5.36 2.56
CA LEU A 52 -14.36 -5.42 1.36
C LEU A 52 -13.81 -4.05 0.96
N VAL A 53 -14.69 -3.05 0.87
CA VAL A 53 -14.34 -1.69 0.45
C VAL A 53 -13.26 -1.04 1.35
N PRO A 54 -13.44 -0.97 2.68
CA PRO A 54 -12.42 -0.39 3.56
C PRO A 54 -11.11 -1.20 3.59
N ALA A 55 -11.16 -2.52 3.45
CA ALA A 55 -9.94 -3.33 3.37
C ALA A 55 -9.10 -3.00 2.12
N TYR A 56 -9.74 -2.80 0.96
CA TYR A 56 -9.06 -2.38 -0.27
C TYR A 56 -8.52 -0.94 -0.17
N LEU A 57 -9.29 -0.01 0.41
CA LEU A 57 -8.82 1.36 0.62
C LEU A 57 -7.61 1.41 1.56
N LEU A 58 -7.65 0.65 2.65
CA LEU A 58 -6.52 0.51 3.57
C LEU A 58 -5.30 -0.08 2.86
N MET A 59 -5.48 -1.10 2.02
CA MET A 59 -4.40 -1.70 1.24
C MET A 59 -3.73 -0.70 0.30
N VAL A 60 -4.51 0.10 -0.44
CA VAL A 60 -3.96 1.11 -1.36
C VAL A 60 -3.25 2.22 -0.56
N ALA A 61 -3.83 2.64 0.57
CA ALA A 61 -3.24 3.66 1.42
C ALA A 61 -1.90 3.21 2.04
N THR A 62 -1.83 2.01 2.61
CA THR A 62 -0.59 1.48 3.20
C THR A 62 0.45 1.16 2.13
N ALA A 63 0.04 0.71 0.95
CA ALA A 63 0.94 0.52 -0.19
C ALA A 63 1.55 1.84 -0.67
N ALA A 64 0.73 2.89 -0.81
CA ALA A 64 1.21 4.22 -1.18
C ALA A 64 2.17 4.78 -0.12
N TRP A 65 1.84 4.59 1.16
CA TRP A 65 2.70 5.00 2.27
C TRP A 65 4.04 4.24 2.25
N ALA A 66 4.02 2.92 2.06
CA ALA A 66 5.24 2.10 1.94
C ALA A 66 6.12 2.56 0.75
N TYR A 67 5.49 2.89 -0.38
CA TYR A 67 6.19 3.42 -1.55
C TYR A 67 6.86 4.77 -1.25
N LEU A 68 6.19 5.66 -0.52
CA LEU A 68 6.79 6.93 -0.10
C LEU A 68 7.95 6.75 0.88
N LEU A 69 7.80 5.88 1.89
CA LEU A 69 8.86 5.59 2.87
C LEU A 69 10.10 4.96 2.25
N SER A 70 9.93 4.17 1.19
CA SER A 70 11.05 3.59 0.43
C SER A 70 11.74 4.57 -0.53
N GLY A 71 11.39 5.86 -0.48
CA GLY A 71 11.96 6.90 -1.34
C GLY A 71 11.30 7.01 -2.72
N GLY A 72 10.18 6.31 -2.93
CA GLY A 72 9.32 6.48 -4.09
C GLY A 72 8.63 7.84 -4.08
N SER A 73 8.53 8.49 -5.23
CA SER A 73 7.80 9.75 -5.39
C SER A 73 6.89 9.66 -6.62
N ALA A 74 5.79 10.42 -6.62
CA ALA A 74 4.93 10.57 -7.80
C ALA A 74 5.73 11.03 -9.04
N GLN A 75 6.85 11.74 -8.84
CA GLN A 75 7.79 12.10 -9.90
C GLN A 75 8.54 10.90 -10.47
N ASN A 76 8.97 9.94 -9.63
CA ASN A 76 9.63 8.71 -10.08
C ASN A 76 8.65 7.84 -10.88
N LEU A 77 7.41 7.75 -10.42
CA LEU A 77 6.36 7.03 -11.15
C LEU A 77 6.04 7.72 -12.49
N ARG A 78 5.96 9.05 -12.53
CA ARG A 78 5.78 9.81 -13.78
C ARG A 78 6.95 9.60 -14.74
N ARG A 79 8.20 9.62 -14.26
CA ARG A 79 9.39 9.35 -15.09
C ARG A 79 9.36 7.93 -15.66
N PHE A 80 9.02 6.94 -14.84
CA PHE A 80 8.87 5.55 -15.28
C PHE A 80 7.76 5.42 -16.34
N LEU A 81 6.57 5.99 -16.11
CA LEU A 81 5.46 5.97 -17.07
C LEU A 81 5.80 6.72 -18.37
N LEU A 82 6.55 7.82 -18.29
CA LEU A 82 7.02 8.54 -19.47
C LEU A 82 8.03 7.69 -20.27
N CYS A 83 9.00 7.03 -19.61
CA CYS A 83 9.89 6.08 -20.27
C CYS A 83 9.13 4.92 -20.92
N LEU A 84 8.14 4.36 -20.22
CA LEU A 84 7.30 3.27 -20.74
C LEU A 84 6.50 3.73 -21.98
N ARG A 85 5.95 4.95 -21.93
CA ARG A 85 5.23 5.57 -23.06
C ARG A 85 6.16 5.84 -24.25
N SER A 86 7.38 6.31 -24.00
CA SER A 86 8.38 6.55 -25.04
C SER A 86 8.82 5.25 -25.73
N GLY A 87 8.95 4.14 -25.00
CA GLY A 87 9.26 2.82 -25.59
C GLY A 87 8.14 2.23 -26.45
N THR A 88 6.92 2.77 -26.39
CA THR A 88 5.77 2.35 -27.21
C THR A 88 5.59 3.23 -28.45
N THR A 89 6.49 4.19 -28.69
CA THR A 89 6.54 4.89 -29.98
C THR A 89 7.42 4.06 -30.90
N PRO A 90 6.88 3.26 -31.85
CA PRO A 90 7.72 2.69 -32.88
C PRO A 90 8.46 3.83 -33.56
N GLN A 91 9.78 3.70 -33.68
CA GLN A 91 10.63 4.52 -34.54
C GLN A 91 10.05 4.47 -35.97
N LEU A 92 9.13 5.39 -36.28
CA LEU A 92 8.67 5.67 -37.62
C LEU A 92 9.47 6.88 -38.09
N GLY A 93 10.60 6.61 -38.74
CA GLY A 93 11.31 7.62 -39.53
C GLY A 93 12.79 7.76 -39.19
N SER A 94 13.62 7.01 -39.90
CA SER A 94 14.65 7.56 -40.78
C SER A 94 15.15 6.45 -41.70
#